data_AF-A0A1F5AXV2-F1
#
_entry.id   AF-A0A1F5AXV2-F1
#
_cell.length_a   1.000
_cell.length_b   1.000
_cell.length_c   1.000
_cell.angle_alpha   90.00
_cell.angle_beta   90.00
_cell.angle_gamma   90.00
#
_symmetry.space_group_name_H-M   'P 1'
#
loop_
_entity.id
_entity.type
_entity.pdbx_description
1 polymer ?
#
loop_
_entity_poly.entity_id
_entity_poly.type
_entity_poly.pdbx_seq_one_letter_code
_entity_poly.pdbx_strand_id
1 'polypeptide(L)'
;MNKKEEEQVRRKLLEKKEAIVRKLSRTAAASKEVETDIARDVADKAENSYTKEFLLSLSDTDRDQLIHIDQALRSLERGSYGICQSCGRPITKKRLEALPWSVHCLVCQQKIESGTEMEPEA
;
A
#
# COMPACT_ATOMS: atom_id res chain seq x y z
N MET A 1 -3.47 20.04 3.95
CA MET A 1 -4.60 19.09 3.95
C MET A 1 -5.38 19.32 5.23
N ASN A 2 -6.70 19.22 5.24
CA ASN A 2 -7.49 19.36 6.46
C ASN A 2 -7.72 17.99 7.13
N LYS A 3 -8.00 17.98 8.44
CA LYS A 3 -8.18 16.75 9.25
C LYS A 3 -9.21 15.77 8.68
N LYS A 4 -10.27 16.29 8.05
CA LYS A 4 -11.34 15.49 7.44
C LYS A 4 -10.88 14.80 6.15
N GLU A 5 -10.07 15.48 5.34
CA GLU A 5 -9.44 14.90 4.15
C GLU A 5 -8.46 13.80 4.54
N GLU A 6 -7.64 14.00 5.57
CA GLU A 6 -6.68 12.98 6.04
C GLU A 6 -7.39 11.71 6.50
N GLU A 7 -8.49 11.86 7.26
CA GLU A 7 -9.31 10.74 7.72
C GLU A 7 -9.97 9.99 6.56
N GLN A 8 -10.45 10.70 5.54
CA GLN A 8 -11.00 10.08 4.34
C GLN A 8 -9.95 9.29 3.57
N VAL A 9 -8.74 9.83 3.40
CA VAL A 9 -7.63 9.11 2.77
C VAL A 9 -7.24 7.89 3.61
N ARG A 10 -7.09 8.05 4.93
CA ARG A 10 -6.77 6.96 5.86
C ARG A 10 -7.79 5.83 5.74
N ARG A 11 -9.08 6.15 5.73
CA ARG A 11 -10.15 5.16 5.55
C ARG A 11 -10.01 4.39 4.24
N LYS A 12 -9.81 5.10 3.11
CA LYS A 12 -9.62 4.47 1.79
C LYS A 12 -8.40 3.55 1.76
N LEU A 13 -7.29 3.96 2.39
CA LEU A 13 -6.08 3.15 2.49
C LEU A 13 -6.32 1.85 3.28
N LEU A 14 -7.02 1.95 4.42
CA LEU A 14 -7.36 0.78 5.24
C LEU A 14 -8.34 -0.16 4.54
N GLU A 15 -9.37 0.38 3.88
CA GLU A 15 -10.31 -0.41 3.05
C GLU A 15 -9.55 -1.19 1.95
N LYS A 16 -8.57 -0.55 1.30
CA LYS A 16 -7.76 -1.20 0.27
C LYS A 16 -6.83 -2.28 0.85
N LYS A 17 -6.21 -2.02 2.00
CA LYS A 17 -5.38 -3.00 2.74
C LYS A 17 -6.19 -4.25 3.06
N GLU A 18 -7.37 -4.07 3.64
CA GLU A 18 -8.27 -5.16 3.99
C GLU A 18 -8.74 -5.93 2.74
N ALA A 19 -8.98 -5.26 1.62
CA ALA A 19 -9.32 -5.92 0.36
C ALA A 19 -8.20 -6.84 -0.15
N ILE A 20 -6.93 -6.45 -0.04
CA ILE A 20 -5.79 -7.29 -0.45
C ILE A 20 -5.64 -8.48 0.51
N VAL A 21 -5.72 -8.24 1.82
CA VAL A 21 -5.67 -9.30 2.83
C VAL A 21 -6.76 -10.35 2.60
N ARG A 22 -7.99 -9.91 2.29
CA ARG A 22 -9.11 -10.82 2.01
C ARG A 22 -8.92 -11.68 0.75
N LYS A 23 -8.15 -11.23 -0.24
CA LYS A 23 -7.85 -12.06 -1.42
C LYS A 23 -7.15 -13.37 -1.00
N LEU A 24 -6.25 -13.30 -0.02
CA LEU A 24 -5.54 -14.47 0.48
C LEU A 24 -6.44 -15.41 1.26
N SER A 25 -7.33 -14.90 2.11
CA SER A 25 -8.29 -15.76 2.82
C SER A 25 -9.17 -16.56 1.85
N ARG A 26 -9.49 -16.01 0.67
CA ARG A 26 -10.22 -16.72 -0.38
C ARG A 26 -9.37 -17.77 -1.11
N THR A 27 -8.10 -17.47 -1.41
CA THR A 27 -7.17 -18.43 -2.02
C THR A 27 -6.83 -19.58 -1.07
N ALA A 28 -6.61 -19.27 0.21
CA ALA A 28 -6.36 -20.24 1.26
C ALA A 28 -7.60 -21.11 1.54
N ALA A 29 -8.81 -20.54 1.62
CA ALA A 29 -10.04 -21.31 1.81
C ALA A 29 -10.42 -22.19 0.59
N ALA A 30 -9.95 -21.83 -0.62
CA ALA A 30 -10.10 -22.70 -1.80
C ALA A 30 -9.20 -23.95 -1.72
N SER A 31 -8.18 -23.94 -0.86
CA SER A 31 -7.40 -25.11 -0.46
C SER A 31 -7.97 -25.61 0.87
N LYS A 32 -8.90 -26.57 0.83
CA LYS A 32 -9.41 -27.25 2.03
C LYS A 32 -8.25 -27.57 2.98
N GLU A 33 -8.40 -27.23 4.27
CA GLU A 33 -7.55 -27.57 5.44
C GLU A 33 -6.78 -26.45 6.17
N VAL A 34 -6.82 -25.18 5.75
CA VAL A 34 -6.25 -24.07 6.56
C VAL A 34 -7.36 -23.12 7.03
N GLU A 35 -8.35 -23.69 7.70
CA GLU A 35 -9.58 -22.99 8.06
C GLU A 35 -9.43 -22.25 9.40
N THR A 36 -9.74 -20.95 9.35
CA THR A 36 -10.17 -20.07 10.46
C THR A 36 -9.14 -19.35 11.33
N ASP A 37 -8.01 -19.94 11.71
CA ASP A 37 -7.09 -19.25 12.63
C ASP A 37 -6.24 -18.18 11.93
N ILE A 38 -5.68 -18.47 10.75
CA ILE A 38 -4.83 -17.51 10.01
C ILE A 38 -5.62 -16.28 9.58
N ALA A 39 -6.87 -16.43 9.11
CA ALA A 39 -7.65 -15.29 8.65
C ALA A 39 -8.01 -14.31 9.79
N ARG A 40 -8.24 -14.84 10.98
CA ARG A 40 -8.56 -14.07 12.18
C ARG A 40 -7.31 -13.45 12.81
N ASP A 41 -6.23 -14.21 12.87
CA ASP A 41 -4.93 -13.75 13.37
C ASP A 41 -4.26 -12.76 12.38
N VAL A 42 -4.50 -12.85 11.07
CA VAL A 42 -4.05 -11.85 10.07
C VAL A 42 -4.91 -10.58 10.11
N ALA A 43 -6.18 -10.66 10.50
CA ALA A 43 -7.00 -9.46 10.73
C ALA A 43 -6.55 -8.72 12.00
N ASP A 44 -6.25 -9.44 13.08
CA ASP A 44 -5.70 -8.86 14.32
C ASP A 44 -4.23 -8.44 14.16
N LYS A 45 -3.44 -9.16 13.35
CA LYS A 45 -2.08 -8.76 12.92
C LYS A 45 -2.07 -7.76 11.76
N ALA A 46 -3.22 -7.33 11.23
CA ALA A 46 -3.25 -6.25 10.24
C ALA A 46 -2.76 -4.92 10.86
N GLU A 47 -2.77 -4.83 12.20
CA GLU A 47 -2.16 -3.75 12.97
C GLU A 47 -0.63 -3.87 13.08
N ASN A 48 -0.05 -5.06 12.84
CA ASN A 48 1.38 -5.32 12.98
C ASN A 48 1.96 -6.11 11.80
N SER A 49 2.74 -5.43 10.93
CA SER A 49 3.68 -5.97 9.93
C SER A 49 3.36 -7.36 9.36
N TYR A 50 2.94 -7.42 8.09
CA TYR A 50 2.63 -8.66 7.36
C TYR A 50 3.64 -9.78 7.63
N THR A 51 3.16 -10.98 7.97
CA THR A 51 4.05 -12.14 8.16
C THR A 51 4.74 -12.50 6.85
N LYS A 52 5.98 -13.01 6.92
CA LYS A 52 6.77 -13.34 5.72
C LYS A 52 6.05 -14.33 4.80
N GLU A 53 5.40 -15.33 5.37
CA GLU A 53 4.62 -16.33 4.62
C GLU A 53 3.41 -15.71 3.91
N PHE A 54 2.70 -14.80 4.57
CA PHE A 54 1.61 -14.04 3.97
C PHE A 54 2.11 -13.22 2.77
N LEU A 55 3.23 -12.49 2.92
CA LEU A 55 3.78 -11.70 1.81
C LEU A 55 4.19 -12.60 0.63
N LEU A 56 4.80 -13.76 0.91
CA LEU A 56 5.23 -14.74 -0.09
C LEU A 56 4.06 -15.33 -0.90
N SER A 57 2.87 -15.41 -0.30
CA SER A 57 1.68 -15.90 -0.99
C SER A 57 0.98 -14.86 -1.90
N LEU A 58 1.36 -13.58 -1.82
CA LEU A 58 0.82 -12.52 -2.67
C LEU A 58 1.53 -12.44 -4.01
N SER A 59 0.79 -11.95 -5.03
CA SER A 59 1.42 -11.43 -6.25
C SER A 59 2.35 -10.26 -5.91
N ASP A 60 3.41 -10.07 -6.71
CA ASP A 60 4.35 -8.95 -6.54
C ASP A 60 3.59 -7.61 -6.52
N THR A 61 2.60 -7.45 -7.39
CA THR A 61 1.73 -6.27 -7.44
C THR A 61 0.96 -6.04 -6.13
N ASP A 62 0.35 -7.08 -5.55
CA ASP A 62 -0.40 -6.94 -4.30
C ASP A 62 0.56 -6.64 -3.12
N ARG A 63 1.75 -7.24 -3.12
CA ARG A 63 2.80 -6.97 -2.14
C ARG A 63 3.29 -5.52 -2.20
N ASP A 64 3.64 -5.03 -3.38
CA ASP A 64 4.07 -3.65 -3.59
C ASP A 64 2.98 -2.66 -3.19
N GLN A 65 1.73 -2.99 -3.51
CA GLN A 65 0.60 -2.17 -3.11
C GLN A 65 0.44 -2.11 -1.58
N LEU A 66 0.64 -3.19 -0.84
CA LEU A 66 0.62 -3.17 0.63
C LEU A 66 1.75 -2.33 1.21
N ILE A 67 2.95 -2.42 0.65
CA ILE A 67 4.11 -1.59 1.04
C ILE A 67 3.77 -0.11 0.84
N HIS A 68 3.24 0.23 -0.33
CA HIS A 68 2.83 1.59 -0.65
C HIS A 68 1.69 2.11 0.24
N ILE A 69 0.72 1.26 0.62
CA ILE A 69 -0.34 1.64 1.57
C ILE A 69 0.25 1.98 2.94
N ASP A 70 1.14 1.14 3.47
CA ASP A 70 1.78 1.39 4.77
C ASP A 70 2.63 2.68 4.73
N GLN A 71 3.36 2.91 3.64
CA GLN A 71 4.12 4.14 3.45
C GLN A 71 3.23 5.38 3.33
N ALA A 72 2.07 5.27 2.67
CA ALA A 72 1.10 6.35 2.55
C ALA A 72 0.47 6.68 3.92
N LEU A 73 0.13 5.66 4.72
CA LEU A 73 -0.35 5.82 6.11
C LEU A 73 0.69 6.54 6.99
N ARG A 74 1.96 6.12 6.93
CA ARG A 74 3.06 6.81 7.64
C ARG A 74 3.25 8.26 7.15
N SER A 75 3.04 8.50 5.86
CA SER A 75 3.13 9.85 5.29
C SER A 75 1.99 10.75 5.78
N LEU A 76 0.78 10.21 6.00
CA LEU A 76 -0.31 10.94 6.66
C LEU A 76 0.07 11.31 8.10
N GLU A 77 0.61 10.36 8.87
CA GLU A 77 1.02 10.61 10.27
C GLU A 77 2.12 11.66 10.39
N ARG A 78 3.03 11.72 9.40
CA ARG A 78 4.09 12.72 9.33
C ARG A 78 3.68 14.03 8.65
N GLY A 79 2.44 14.16 8.16
CA GLY A 79 1.98 15.33 7.40
C GLY A 79 2.67 15.53 6.05
N SER A 80 3.30 14.49 5.48
CA SER A 80 4.03 14.50 4.21
C SER A 80 3.28 13.79 3.06
N TYR A 81 2.01 13.43 3.30
CA TYR A 81 1.19 12.77 2.29
C TYR A 81 1.04 13.63 1.02
N GLY A 82 1.16 12.98 -0.13
CA GLY A 82 1.12 13.64 -1.44
C GLY A 82 2.46 14.21 -1.89
N ILE A 83 3.57 13.92 -1.20
CA ILE A 83 4.93 14.22 -1.66
C ILE A 83 5.59 12.93 -2.17
N CYS A 84 6.23 13.02 -3.34
CA CYS A 84 6.94 11.90 -3.93
C CYS A 84 8.17 11.53 -3.09
N GLN A 85 8.28 10.26 -2.69
CA GLN A 85 9.40 9.77 -1.89
C GLN A 85 10.73 9.73 -2.65
N SER A 86 10.69 9.65 -3.98
CA SER A 86 11.89 9.62 -4.84
C SER A 86 12.48 11.00 -5.12
N CYS A 87 11.65 11.99 -5.45
CA CYS A 87 12.13 13.29 -5.93
C CYS A 87 11.66 14.48 -5.10
N GLY A 88 10.90 14.26 -4.02
CA GLY A 88 10.37 15.32 -3.16
C GLY A 88 9.30 16.21 -3.82
N ARG A 89 8.94 16.00 -5.08
CA ARG A 89 7.93 16.80 -5.78
C ARG A 89 6.50 16.39 -5.40
N PRO A 90 5.52 17.32 -5.44
CA PRO A 90 4.12 17.00 -5.19
C PRO A 90 3.57 15.96 -6.18
N ILE A 91 2.81 15.01 -5.65
CA ILE A 91 2.02 14.04 -6.42
C ILE A 91 0.72 14.72 -6.83
N THR A 92 0.33 14.55 -8.10
CA THR A 92 -0.89 15.20 -8.61
C THR A 92 -2.14 14.71 -7.88
N LYS A 93 -3.08 15.62 -7.60
CA LYS A 93 -4.36 15.27 -6.93
C LYS A 93 -5.10 14.17 -7.67
N LYS A 94 -5.18 14.26 -9.01
CA LYS A 94 -5.81 13.24 -9.87
C LYS A 94 -5.20 11.84 -9.67
N ARG A 95 -3.88 11.75 -9.42
CA ARG A 95 -3.21 10.48 -9.13
C ARG A 95 -3.56 9.97 -7.73
N LEU A 96 -3.59 10.83 -6.72
CA LEU A 96 -3.98 10.45 -5.35
C LEU A 96 -5.47 10.10 -5.24
N GLU A 97 -6.33 10.69 -6.06
CA GLU A 97 -7.75 10.35 -6.15
C GLU A 97 -7.95 8.96 -6.77
N ALA A 98 -7.18 8.61 -7.79
CA ALA A 98 -7.22 7.30 -8.45
C ALA A 98 -6.49 6.21 -7.63
N LEU A 99 -5.34 6.55 -7.05
CA LEU A 99 -4.40 5.67 -6.36
C LEU A 99 -3.96 6.34 -5.05
N PRO A 100 -4.78 6.31 -3.98
CA PRO A 100 -4.47 6.97 -2.71
C PRO A 100 -3.23 6.41 -2.01
N TRP A 101 -2.79 5.20 -2.35
CA TRP A 101 -1.54 4.62 -1.85
C TRP A 101 -0.29 5.09 -2.62
N SER A 102 -0.44 5.93 -3.64
CA SER A 102 0.70 6.35 -4.45
C SER A 102 1.71 7.17 -3.63
N VAL A 103 2.92 6.65 -3.51
CA VAL A 103 4.07 7.33 -2.86
C VAL A 103 5.06 7.96 -3.86
N HIS A 104 4.89 7.67 -5.16
CA HIS A 104 5.71 8.20 -6.24
C HIS A 104 4.89 9.06 -7.19
N CYS A 105 5.49 10.10 -7.77
CA CYS A 105 4.90 10.84 -8.88
C CYS A 105 4.93 9.97 -10.15
N LEU A 106 4.15 10.35 -11.17
CA LEU A 106 4.06 9.57 -12.41
C LEU A 106 5.43 9.34 -13.06
N VAL A 107 6.28 10.37 -13.10
CA VAL A 107 7.63 10.28 -13.68
C VAL A 107 8.51 9.29 -12.95
N CYS A 108 8.54 9.34 -11.61
CA CYS A 108 9.35 8.40 -10.81
C CYS A 108 8.79 6.98 -10.90
N GLN A 109 7.46 6.82 -10.91
CA GLN A 109 6.82 5.53 -11.12
C GLN A 109 7.21 4.91 -12.46
N GLN A 110 7.20 5.68 -13.55
CA GLN A 110 7.59 5.21 -14.87
C GLN A 110 9.07 4.79 -14.94
N LYS A 111 9.97 5.50 -14.24
CA LYS A 111 11.39 5.11 -14.14
C LYS A 111 11.55 3.76 -13.43
N ILE A 112 10.83 3.56 -12.33
CA ILE A 112 10.82 2.29 -11.58
C ILE A 112 10.30 1.14 -12.46
N GLU A 113 9.19 1.35 -13.17
CA GLU A 113 8.57 0.34 -14.03
C GLU A 113 9.41 -0.01 -15.27
N SER A 114 10.15 0.95 -15.81
CA SER A 114 11.05 0.74 -16.96
C SER A 114 12.41 0.14 -16.58
N GLY A 115 12.67 -0.06 -15.28
CA GLY A 115 13.97 -0.53 -14.80
C GLY A 115 15.12 0.46 -15.04
N THR A 116 14.81 1.72 -15.34
CA THR A 116 15.84 2.75 -15.55
C THR A 116 16.33 3.21 -14.18
N GLU A 117 17.61 3.00 -13.90
CA GLU A 117 18.24 3.39 -12.63
C GLU A 117 17.95 4.86 -12.33
N MET A 118 17.52 5.13 -11.09
CA MET A 118 17.31 6.48 -10.59
C MET A 118 18.67 7.15 -10.37
N GLU A 119 19.22 7.80 -11.39
CA GLU A 119 20.31 8.74 -11.14
C GLU A 119 19.78 9.91 -10.28
N PRO A 120 20.42 10.22 -9.14
CA PRO A 120 20.06 11.41 -8.39
C PRO A 120 20.38 12.65 -9.23
N GLU A 121 19.37 13.47 -9.49
CA GLU A 121 19.56 14.84 -9.97
C GLU A 121 20.24 15.60 -8.81
N ALA A 122 21.56 15.80 -8.94
CA ALA A 122 22.42 16.54 -8.02
C ALA A 122 22.19 18.06 -8.10
#